data_AF-A0A330GJ11-F1
#
_entry.id   AF-A0A330GJ11-F1
#
_cell.length_a   1.000
_cell.length_b   1.000
_cell.length_c   1.000
_cell.angle_alpha   90.00
_cell.angle_beta   90.00
_cell.angle_gamma   90.00
#
_symmetry.space_group_name_H-M   'P 1'
#
loop_
_entity.id
_entity.type
_entity.pdbx_description
1 polymer ?
#
loop_
_entity_poly.entity_id
_entity_poly.type
_entity_poly.pdbx_seq_one_letter_code
_entity_poly.pdbx_strand_id
1 'polypeptide(L)'
;MKIKSIALAVLVVFSVPSWAAFQEREYNTWYIKNAVLYDMTQTSEGFPVMVSVSQPGRKSANLLVSYITEGRCGENNPSLNVNGKILPARYDCVQIGQNKIEHFSVVDADSVNGMVTHLKSDFTILLQNDIKIWAANIKVPKYGLSPRF
;
A
#
# COMPACT_ATOMS: atom_id res chain seq x y z
N MET A 1 5.73 0.00 65.73
CA MET A 1 5.08 -1.13 65.01
C MET A 1 4.40 -0.55 63.76
N LYS A 2 5.07 -0.40 62.62
CA LYS A 2 5.46 -1.41 61.60
C LYS A 2 4.30 -2.25 61.05
N ILE A 3 3.35 -1.62 60.34
CA ILE A 3 2.44 -2.33 59.40
C ILE A 3 2.31 -1.59 58.04
N LYS A 4 2.79 -0.35 57.89
CA LYS A 4 2.53 0.44 56.67
C LYS A 4 3.44 0.15 55.46
N SER A 5 4.34 -0.82 55.53
CA SER A 5 5.38 -1.00 54.49
C SER A 5 5.23 -2.22 53.58
N ILE A 6 4.18 -3.04 53.71
CA ILE A 6 4.09 -4.32 52.96
C ILE A 6 3.07 -4.27 51.80
N ALA A 7 2.14 -3.31 51.79
CA ALA A 7 1.12 -3.26 50.74
C ALA A 7 1.59 -2.67 49.40
N LEU A 8 2.74 -2.00 49.34
CA LEU A 8 3.21 -1.35 48.10
C LEU A 8 4.05 -2.25 47.19
N ALA A 9 4.44 -3.44 47.64
CA ALA A 9 5.38 -4.30 46.90
C ALA A 9 4.71 -5.30 45.94
N VAL A 10 3.38 -5.47 46.00
CA VAL A 10 2.67 -6.51 45.20
C VAL A 10 2.18 -5.99 43.84
N LEU A 11 2.14 -4.68 43.62
CA LEU A 11 1.64 -4.09 42.36
C LEU A 11 2.69 -3.96 41.24
N VAL A 12 3.95 -4.33 41.47
CA VAL A 12 5.03 -4.20 40.47
C VAL A 12 5.19 -5.46 39.59
N VAL A 13 4.53 -6.57 39.94
CA VAL A 13 4.71 -7.86 39.24
C VAL A 13 3.72 -8.10 38.10
N PHE A 14 2.73 -7.21 37.91
CA PHE A 14 1.85 -7.22 36.74
C PHE A 14 2.22 -6.13 35.73
N SER A 15 3.52 -5.91 35.53
CA SER A 15 3.99 -5.32 34.26
C SER A 15 3.78 -6.37 33.18
N VAL A 16 2.53 -6.50 32.71
CA VAL A 16 2.25 -7.12 31.42
C VAL A 16 3.14 -6.36 30.44
N PRO A 17 4.08 -7.01 29.73
CA PRO A 17 4.69 -6.34 28.61
C PRO A 17 3.52 -5.96 27.71
N SER A 18 3.25 -4.67 27.60
CA SER A 18 2.48 -4.19 26.47
C SER A 18 3.29 -4.66 25.28
N TRP A 19 2.82 -5.74 24.65
CA TRP A 19 3.18 -6.01 23.28
C TRP A 19 2.60 -4.79 22.59
N ALA A 20 3.44 -3.75 22.44
CA ALA A 20 3.32 -2.90 21.30
C ALA A 20 3.22 -3.90 20.16
N ALA A 21 2.00 -4.13 19.68
CA ALA A 21 1.79 -4.72 18.40
C ALA A 21 2.51 -3.75 17.48
N PHE A 22 3.81 -4.00 17.30
CA PHE A 22 4.55 -3.57 16.17
C PHE A 22 3.76 -4.24 15.06
N GLN A 23 2.73 -3.55 14.56
CA GLN A 23 2.20 -3.81 13.24
C GLN A 23 3.44 -3.63 12.37
N GLU A 24 4.18 -4.71 12.18
CA GLU A 24 5.18 -4.79 11.12
C GLU A 24 4.45 -4.23 9.91
N ARG A 25 4.96 -3.10 9.40
CA ARG A 25 4.45 -2.54 8.15
C ARG A 25 4.81 -3.59 7.12
N GLU A 26 3.91 -4.54 6.91
CA GLU A 26 4.06 -5.56 5.89
C GLU A 26 3.85 -4.90 4.54
N TYR A 27 4.87 -4.16 4.11
CA TYR A 27 5.02 -3.75 2.74
C TYR A 27 5.26 -4.98 1.88
N ASN A 28 4.91 -4.88 0.60
CA ASN A 28 5.12 -5.91 -0.40
C ASN A 28 4.41 -7.21 0.00
N THR A 29 3.18 -7.09 0.52
CA THR A 29 2.32 -8.21 0.88
C THR A 29 0.95 -7.95 0.30
N TRP A 30 0.54 -8.84 -0.60
CA TRP A 30 -0.77 -8.81 -1.22
C TRP A 30 -1.83 -9.34 -0.28
N TYR A 31 -2.90 -8.57 -0.17
CA TYR A 31 -4.14 -8.89 0.51
C TYR A 31 -5.28 -9.01 -0.50
N ILE A 32 -6.31 -9.79 -0.20
CA ILE A 32 -7.54 -9.88 -1.00
C ILE A 32 -8.79 -9.80 -0.14
N LYS A 33 -9.74 -8.96 -0.55
CA LYS A 33 -11.09 -8.90 0.04
C LYS A 33 -12.09 -8.41 -1.00
N ASN A 34 -13.26 -9.02 -1.05
CA ASN A 34 -14.36 -8.65 -1.97
C ASN A 34 -13.90 -8.51 -3.45
N ALA A 35 -13.06 -9.45 -3.90
CA ALA A 35 -12.46 -9.45 -5.24
C ALA A 35 -11.55 -8.24 -5.56
N VAL A 36 -11.05 -7.54 -4.56
CA VAL A 36 -10.05 -6.49 -4.71
C VAL A 36 -8.74 -6.97 -4.09
N LEU A 37 -7.65 -6.88 -4.86
CA LEU A 37 -6.28 -7.08 -4.38
C LEU A 37 -5.76 -5.75 -3.85
N TYR A 38 -5.05 -5.80 -2.73
CA TYR A 38 -4.41 -4.65 -2.09
C TYR A 38 -2.95 -4.96 -1.83
N ASP A 39 -2.08 -4.01 -2.08
CA ASP A 39 -0.69 -4.06 -1.64
C ASP A 39 -0.25 -2.66 -1.22
N MET A 40 0.78 -2.62 -0.40
CA MET A 40 1.47 -1.39 -0.05
C MET A 40 2.94 -1.56 -0.30
N THR A 41 3.54 -0.59 -0.99
CA THR A 41 4.98 -0.52 -1.19
C THR A 41 5.47 0.87 -0.83
N GLN A 42 6.66 1.24 -1.30
CA GLN A 42 7.28 2.53 -1.00
C GLN A 42 7.86 3.19 -2.26
N THR A 43 7.94 4.51 -2.22
CA THR A 43 8.77 5.28 -3.14
C THR A 43 10.24 5.10 -2.80
N SER A 44 11.13 5.56 -3.69
CA SER A 44 12.58 5.53 -3.43
C SER A 44 12.98 6.40 -2.22
N GLU A 45 12.18 7.42 -1.90
CA GLU A 45 12.32 8.28 -0.72
C GLU A 45 11.68 7.69 0.55
N GLY A 46 11.04 6.52 0.46
CA GLY A 46 10.46 5.80 1.60
C GLY A 46 9.02 6.21 1.95
N PHE A 47 8.35 7.01 1.11
CA PHE A 47 6.93 7.32 1.30
C PHE A 47 6.04 6.13 0.93
N PRO A 48 4.92 5.92 1.64
CA PRO A 48 4.02 4.81 1.34
C PRO A 48 3.35 4.97 -0.02
N VAL A 49 3.22 3.85 -0.72
CA VAL A 49 2.44 3.73 -1.95
C VAL A 49 1.35 2.70 -1.72
N MET A 50 0.10 3.08 -1.93
CA MET A 50 -1.04 2.16 -1.93
C MET A 50 -1.36 1.73 -3.35
N VAL A 51 -1.53 0.43 -3.53
CA VAL A 51 -1.93 -0.18 -4.80
C VAL A 51 -3.18 -1.01 -4.55
N SER A 52 -4.18 -0.85 -5.40
CA SER A 52 -5.33 -1.76 -5.41
C SER A 52 -5.73 -2.16 -6.81
N VAL A 53 -6.03 -3.44 -7.00
CA VAL A 53 -6.56 -3.97 -8.26
C VAL A 53 -7.92 -4.58 -8.00
N SER A 54 -8.96 -3.96 -8.54
CA SER A 54 -10.31 -4.50 -8.47
C SER A 54 -10.52 -5.55 -9.55
N GLN A 55 -11.16 -6.66 -9.19
CA GLN A 55 -11.61 -7.73 -10.08
C GLN A 55 -10.53 -8.23 -11.07
N PRO A 56 -9.33 -8.61 -10.60
CA PRO A 56 -8.26 -9.11 -11.47
C PRO A 56 -8.72 -10.34 -12.27
N GLY A 57 -8.38 -10.37 -13.56
CA GLY A 57 -8.80 -11.40 -14.52
C GLY A 57 -10.19 -11.18 -15.12
N ARG A 58 -10.86 -10.06 -14.84
CA ARG A 58 -12.18 -9.71 -15.40
C ARG A 58 -12.08 -8.53 -16.36
N LYS A 59 -13.09 -8.39 -17.23
CA LYS A 59 -13.21 -7.24 -18.16
C LYS A 59 -13.48 -5.91 -17.46
N SER A 60 -13.86 -5.95 -16.19
CA SER A 60 -14.08 -4.79 -15.32
C SER A 60 -12.87 -4.49 -14.43
N ALA A 61 -11.72 -5.13 -14.68
CA ALA A 61 -10.52 -4.92 -13.90
C ALA A 61 -10.08 -3.45 -13.97
N ASN A 62 -9.74 -2.89 -12.81
CA ASN A 62 -9.23 -1.54 -12.71
C ASN A 62 -8.14 -1.48 -11.65
N LEU A 63 -7.26 -0.50 -11.79
CA LEU A 63 -6.11 -0.27 -10.92
C LEU A 63 -6.23 1.12 -10.31
N LEU A 64 -5.97 1.19 -9.00
CA LEU A 64 -5.72 2.43 -8.28
C LEU A 64 -4.29 2.40 -7.74
N VAL A 65 -3.54 3.48 -7.97
CA VAL A 65 -2.24 3.72 -7.35
C VAL A 65 -2.31 5.07 -6.65
N SER A 66 -1.86 5.14 -5.40
CA SER A 66 -1.86 6.38 -4.63
C SER A 66 -0.58 6.52 -3.83
N TYR A 67 0.11 7.65 -3.97
CA TYR A 67 1.37 7.87 -3.27
C TYR A 67 1.63 9.35 -3.01
N ILE A 68 2.53 9.62 -2.06
CA ILE A 68 2.93 10.98 -1.67
C ILE A 68 4.16 11.39 -2.47
N THR A 69 4.14 12.62 -2.96
CA THR A 69 5.31 13.28 -3.55
C THR A 69 5.47 14.70 -3.03
N GLU A 70 6.69 15.22 -3.08
CA GLU A 70 6.95 16.61 -2.72
C GLU A 70 6.35 17.59 -3.74
N GLY A 71 5.95 18.76 -3.24
CA GLY A 71 5.48 19.86 -4.07
C GLY A 71 3.97 20.10 -4.00
N ARG A 72 3.50 20.87 -4.99
CA ARG A 72 2.09 21.31 -5.08
C ARG A 72 1.34 20.60 -6.19
N CYS A 73 0.05 20.37 -5.96
CA CYS A 73 -0.85 19.99 -7.03
C CYS A 73 -0.82 21.06 -8.12
N GLY A 74 -0.57 20.64 -9.36
CA GLY A 74 -0.67 21.48 -10.55
C GLY A 74 -1.91 21.15 -11.36
N GLU A 75 -2.16 21.92 -12.41
CA GLU A 75 -3.25 21.68 -13.38
C GLU A 75 -2.94 20.55 -14.38
N ASN A 76 -1.72 20.01 -14.33
CA ASN A 76 -1.32 18.91 -15.19
C ASN A 76 -2.06 17.63 -14.84
N ASN A 77 -2.44 16.87 -15.86
CA ASN A 77 -3.11 15.58 -15.75
C ASN A 77 -2.17 14.46 -16.24
N PRO A 78 -1.12 14.10 -15.46
CA PRO A 78 -0.15 13.11 -15.87
C PRO A 78 -0.79 11.74 -16.10
N SER A 79 -0.25 11.00 -17.05
CA SER A 79 -0.55 9.57 -17.23
C SER A 79 0.30 8.72 -16.28
N LEU A 80 -0.06 7.45 -16.10
CA LEU A 80 0.70 6.52 -15.28
C LEU A 80 1.70 5.75 -16.15
N ASN A 81 3.01 5.84 -15.86
CA ASN A 81 4.00 4.98 -16.50
C ASN A 81 4.15 3.65 -15.75
N VAL A 82 4.02 2.54 -16.47
CA VAL A 82 4.17 1.16 -15.97
C VAL A 82 5.13 0.41 -16.88
N ASN A 83 6.29 -0.01 -16.34
CA ASN A 83 7.37 -0.69 -17.08
C ASN A 83 7.80 0.06 -18.36
N GLY A 84 7.85 1.39 -18.31
CA GLY A 84 8.18 2.23 -19.47
C GLY A 84 7.01 2.48 -20.44
N LYS A 85 5.86 1.81 -20.26
CA LYS A 85 4.64 2.00 -21.05
C LYS A 85 3.73 3.03 -20.38
N ILE A 86 3.28 4.02 -21.16
CA ILE A 86 2.31 5.00 -20.69
C ILE A 86 0.91 4.37 -20.73
N LEU A 87 0.27 4.28 -19.55
CA LEU A 87 -1.12 3.88 -19.41
C LEU A 87 -2.00 5.13 -19.22
N PRO A 88 -3.09 5.27 -20.02
CA PRO A 88 -4.11 6.27 -19.76
C PRO A 88 -4.70 6.06 -18.36
N ALA A 89 -4.60 7.08 -17.52
CA ALA A 89 -5.13 7.07 -16.17
C ALA A 89 -5.91 8.37 -15.93
N ARG A 90 -7.00 8.27 -15.17
CA ARG A 90 -7.56 9.44 -14.51
C ARG A 90 -6.63 9.80 -13.36
N TYR A 91 -6.20 11.05 -13.30
CA TYR A 91 -5.39 11.56 -12.21
C TYR A 91 -6.18 12.55 -11.36
N ASP A 92 -6.09 12.38 -10.04
CA ASP A 92 -6.62 13.27 -9.04
C ASP A 92 -5.48 13.61 -8.04
N CYS A 93 -5.40 14.86 -7.59
CA CYS A 93 -4.33 15.32 -6.69
C CYS A 93 -4.91 16.00 -5.45
N VAL A 94 -4.38 15.66 -4.28
CA VAL A 94 -4.78 16.25 -3.00
C VAL A 94 -3.58 16.89 -2.31
N GLN A 95 -3.68 18.18 -1.96
CA GLN A 95 -2.60 18.89 -1.28
C GLN A 95 -2.54 18.50 0.21
N ILE A 96 -1.33 18.19 0.71
CA ILE A 96 -1.06 17.88 2.13
C ILE A 96 0.18 18.64 2.62
N GLY A 97 -0.03 19.83 3.16
CA GLY A 97 1.07 20.70 3.59
C GLY A 97 1.98 21.07 2.42
N GLN A 98 3.28 20.75 2.51
CA GLN A 98 4.26 20.97 1.44
C GLN A 98 4.33 19.82 0.42
N ASN A 99 3.60 18.74 0.66
CA ASN A 99 3.54 17.57 -0.21
C ASN A 99 2.17 17.48 -0.88
N LYS A 100 2.04 16.54 -1.81
CA LYS A 100 0.78 16.19 -2.47
C LYS A 100 0.59 14.66 -2.46
N ILE A 101 -0.66 14.23 -2.45
CA ILE A 101 -1.05 12.85 -2.73
C ILE A 101 -1.48 12.80 -4.19
N GLU A 102 -0.85 11.92 -4.94
CA GLU A 102 -1.16 11.66 -6.34
C GLU A 102 -1.96 10.36 -6.45
N HIS A 103 -3.15 10.44 -7.04
CA HIS A 103 -4.03 9.30 -7.26
C HIS A 103 -4.15 9.03 -8.75
N PHE A 104 -3.85 7.81 -9.18
CA PHE A 104 -4.00 7.34 -10.55
C PHE A 104 -5.02 6.21 -10.60
N SER A 105 -6.02 6.34 -11.46
CA SER A 105 -7.04 5.32 -11.71
C SER A 105 -7.00 4.88 -13.17
N VAL A 106 -6.66 3.62 -13.41
CA VAL A 106 -6.60 3.00 -14.74
C VAL A 106 -7.78 2.04 -14.89
N VAL A 107 -8.61 2.28 -15.90
CA VAL A 107 -9.80 1.48 -16.21
C VAL A 107 -9.63 0.57 -17.44
N ASP A 108 -8.46 0.61 -18.08
CA ASP A 108 -8.12 -0.31 -19.16
C ASP A 108 -7.84 -1.71 -18.61
N ALA A 109 -8.87 -2.55 -18.62
CA ALA A 109 -8.84 -3.89 -18.04
C ALA A 109 -7.77 -4.78 -18.68
N ASP A 110 -7.45 -4.64 -19.97
CA ASP A 110 -6.45 -5.49 -20.62
C ASP A 110 -5.04 -5.17 -20.11
N SER A 111 -4.69 -3.88 -19.99
CA SER A 111 -3.43 -3.48 -19.38
C SER A 111 -3.34 -3.87 -17.90
N VAL A 112 -4.43 -3.71 -17.13
CA VAL A 112 -4.46 -4.11 -15.71
C VAL A 112 -4.33 -5.62 -15.54
N ASN A 113 -5.03 -6.42 -16.36
CA ASN A 113 -4.91 -7.87 -16.32
C ASN A 113 -3.53 -8.35 -16.77
N GLY A 114 -2.93 -7.69 -17.77
CA GLY A 114 -1.55 -7.94 -18.18
C GLY A 114 -0.57 -7.68 -17.04
N MET A 115 -0.75 -6.56 -16.33
CA MET A 115 0.04 -6.20 -15.14
C MET A 115 -0.08 -7.27 -14.03
N VAL A 116 -1.29 -7.71 -13.68
CA VAL A 116 -1.49 -8.77 -12.69
C VAL A 116 -0.88 -10.09 -13.14
N THR A 117 -0.99 -10.43 -14.42
CA THR A 117 -0.39 -11.65 -14.98
C THR A 117 1.13 -11.62 -14.84
N HIS A 118 1.76 -10.47 -15.14
CA HIS A 118 3.19 -10.27 -15.00
C HIS A 118 3.65 -10.44 -13.55
N LEU A 119 2.93 -9.86 -12.58
CA LEU A 119 3.19 -10.05 -11.15
C LEU A 119 3.04 -11.52 -10.74
N LYS A 120 2.01 -12.21 -11.23
CA LYS A 120 1.81 -13.65 -11.00
C LYS A 120 2.88 -14.52 -11.66
N SER A 121 3.71 -13.98 -12.56
CA SER A 121 4.88 -14.65 -13.11
C SER A 121 6.17 -14.32 -12.34
N ASP A 122 6.06 -13.82 -11.10
CA ASP A 122 7.16 -13.48 -10.19
C ASP A 122 8.02 -12.29 -10.63
N PHE A 123 7.55 -11.50 -11.61
CA PHE A 123 8.25 -10.29 -12.03
C PHE A 123 7.77 -9.07 -11.24
N THR A 124 8.73 -8.18 -10.94
CA THR A 124 8.46 -6.88 -10.31
C THR A 124 8.02 -5.89 -11.38
N ILE A 125 7.07 -5.04 -11.04
CA ILE A 125 6.62 -3.95 -11.88
C ILE A 125 7.22 -2.65 -11.40
N LEU A 126 7.78 -1.88 -12.33
CA LEU A 126 8.32 -0.55 -12.09
C LEU A 126 7.29 0.48 -12.54
N LEU A 127 6.76 1.23 -11.60
CA LEU A 127 5.99 2.43 -11.91
C LEU A 127 6.92 3.63 -12.07
N GLN A 128 6.37 4.77 -12.49
CA GLN A 128 7.07 6.05 -12.45
C GLN A 128 7.67 6.34 -11.07
N ASN A 129 8.69 7.21 -11.05
CA ASN A 129 9.42 7.60 -9.84
C ASN A 129 10.09 6.41 -9.12
N ASP A 130 10.51 5.40 -9.89
CA ASP A 130 11.20 4.19 -9.41
C ASP A 130 10.43 3.39 -8.34
N ILE A 131 9.10 3.55 -8.30
CA ILE A 131 8.24 2.79 -7.39
C ILE A 131 8.17 1.33 -7.85
N LYS A 132 8.51 0.40 -6.97
CA LYS A 132 8.55 -1.04 -7.28
C LYS A 132 7.37 -1.76 -6.66
N ILE A 133 6.52 -2.36 -7.49
CA ILE A 133 5.47 -3.28 -7.06
C ILE A 133 6.00 -4.70 -7.17
N TRP A 134 6.10 -5.38 -6.03
CA TRP A 134 6.68 -6.72 -5.95
C TRP A 134 5.62 -7.80 -6.17
N ALA A 135 6.02 -8.90 -6.79
CA ALA A 135 5.15 -10.07 -6.94
C ALA A 135 4.76 -10.68 -5.58
N ALA A 136 5.73 -10.79 -4.66
CA ALA A 136 5.56 -11.30 -3.30
C ALA A 136 4.61 -12.52 -3.23
N ASN A 137 3.56 -12.44 -2.41
CA ASN A 137 2.55 -13.49 -2.26
C ASN A 137 1.31 -13.30 -3.16
N ILE A 138 1.37 -12.57 -4.28
CA ILE A 138 0.19 -12.28 -5.12
C ILE A 138 -0.53 -13.54 -5.64
N LYS A 139 0.18 -14.67 -5.75
CA LYS A 139 -0.40 -15.97 -6.12
C LYS A 139 -1.31 -16.54 -5.04
N VAL A 140 -1.03 -16.22 -3.77
CA VAL A 140 -1.72 -16.67 -2.56
C VAL A 140 -1.84 -15.50 -1.57
N PRO A 141 -2.65 -14.47 -1.91
CA PRO A 141 -2.77 -13.26 -1.10
C PRO A 141 -3.41 -13.58 0.25
N LYS A 142 -3.02 -12.83 1.30
CA LYS A 142 -3.64 -12.93 2.62
C LYS A 142 -5.08 -12.43 2.54
N TYR A 143 -6.02 -13.06 3.23
CA TYR A 143 -7.38 -12.51 3.28
C TYR A 143 -7.40 -11.24 4.15
N GLY A 144 -8.03 -10.18 3.66
CA GLY A 144 -8.19 -8.93 4.41
C GLY A 144 -7.83 -7.69 3.60
N LEU A 145 -7.43 -6.65 4.33
CA LEU A 145 -6.92 -5.40 3.78
C LEU A 145 -5.50 -5.21 4.29
N SER A 146 -4.70 -4.41 3.58
CA SER A 146 -3.38 -4.01 4.07
C SER A 146 -3.49 -3.33 5.45
N PRO A 147 -2.43 -3.37 6.28
CA PRO A 147 -2.41 -2.70 7.57
C PRO A 147 -2.82 -1.21 7.46
N ARG A 148 -3.68 -0.74 8.38
CA ARG A 148 -4.09 0.67 8.44
C ARG A 148 -2.97 1.52 9.06
N PHE A 149 -2.83 2.76 8.58
CA PHE A 149 -1.98 3.81 9.15
C PHE A 149 -2.79 4.66 10.13
#